data_AF-A0A1Y2M3R2-F1
#
_entry.id   AF-A0A1Y2M3R2-F1
#
_cell.length_a   1.000
_cell.length_b   1.000
_cell.length_c   1.000
_cell.angle_alpha   90.00
_cell.angle_beta   90.00
_cell.angle_gamma   90.00
#
_symmetry.space_group_name_H-M   'P 1'
#
loop_
_entity.id
_entity.type
_entity.pdbx_description
1 polymer ?
#
loop_
_entity_poly.entity_id
_entity_poly.type
_entity_poly.pdbx_seq_one_letter_code
_entity_poly.pdbx_strand_id
1 'polypeptide(L)'
;MQDHSATPVHDPLETEAEMTLMQVTDAQDEVNRLKQQLRYAENKLKRAEASRQFCLNEATKDKQQYDARLDEMTLESRATKDHHTNQALENAELKRKLQVMEAQKAKDDEREKLLVARINSSNHVARFRKLQLGAALSVAKSGCQGSRRKRIHDDSTSAVRVETAKNARPLTKKAKVSNTAQLPPKELDITLDKKKNIMVSCTRCLAHGLHCDNFSTCEECASALKPCKRAMCKRFEAGGCFNGACTYAHEGDQFDNIIPWTRVKPSTPNKGEDQGVRRYTSLFNEIARKNGGEGDDDVAGAQSK
;
A
#
# COMPACT_ATOMS: atom_id res chain seq x y z
N MET A 1 45.90 90.21 52.88
CA MET A 1 46.44 90.05 51.52
C MET A 1 45.36 89.36 50.72
N GLN A 2 44.65 90.13 49.87
CA GLN A 2 43.60 89.61 49.00
C GLN A 2 44.28 89.26 47.69
N ASP A 3 44.55 87.97 47.47
CA ASP A 3 45.04 87.47 46.19
C ASP A 3 43.90 87.58 45.17
N HIS A 4 43.99 88.59 44.31
CA HIS A 4 43.18 88.68 43.10
C HIS A 4 43.74 87.68 42.09
N SER A 5 43.29 86.44 42.20
CA SER A 5 43.56 85.40 41.20
C SER A 5 42.98 85.87 39.86
N ALA A 6 43.85 86.17 38.90
CA ALA A 6 43.47 86.55 37.56
C ALA A 6 42.65 85.42 36.93
N THR A 7 41.39 85.69 36.64
CA THR A 7 40.54 84.79 35.85
C THR A 7 41.12 84.71 34.44
N PRO A 8 41.47 83.52 33.94
CA PRO A 8 41.97 83.37 32.57
C PRO A 8 40.87 83.85 31.60
N VAL A 9 41.23 84.83 30.77
CA VAL A 9 40.37 85.29 29.67
C VAL A 9 40.47 84.22 28.59
N HIS A 10 39.50 83.30 28.55
CA HIS A 10 39.38 82.36 27.45
C HIS A 10 38.96 83.12 26.19
N ASP A 11 39.72 82.92 25.11
CA ASP A 11 39.40 83.47 23.79
C ASP A 11 38.15 82.74 23.25
N PRO A 12 37.05 83.45 22.98
CA PRO A 12 35.81 82.84 22.48
C PRO A 12 36.01 81.98 21.22
N LEU A 13 37.02 82.31 20.40
CA LEU A 13 37.31 81.57 19.16
C LEU A 13 37.80 80.13 19.42
N GLU A 14 38.48 79.88 20.54
CA GLU A 14 38.95 78.52 20.88
C GLU A 14 37.76 77.61 21.24
N THR A 15 36.74 78.17 21.91
CA THR A 15 35.55 77.39 22.32
C THR A 15 34.68 76.94 21.15
N GLU A 16 34.59 77.74 20.08
CA GLU A 16 33.86 77.37 18.87
C GLU A 16 34.58 76.25 18.08
N ALA A 17 35.91 76.31 18.03
CA ALA A 17 36.73 75.26 17.40
C ALA A 17 36.63 73.92 18.15
N GLU A 18 36.62 73.94 19.49
CA GLU A 18 36.45 72.72 20.29
C GLU A 18 35.06 72.10 20.13
N MET A 19 34.00 72.92 20.12
CA MET A 19 32.64 72.42 19.91
C MET A 19 32.46 71.81 18.52
N THR A 20 33.01 72.44 17.48
CA THR A 20 32.95 71.90 16.11
C THR A 20 33.75 70.60 15.97
N LEU A 21 34.93 70.50 16.60
CA LEU A 21 35.70 69.26 16.60
C LEU A 21 34.94 68.10 17.28
N MET A 22 34.29 68.36 18.42
CA MET A 22 33.45 67.36 19.11
C MET A 22 32.27 66.89 18.24
N GLN A 23 31.61 67.81 17.54
CA GLN A 23 30.53 67.46 16.60
C GLN A 23 31.04 66.59 15.44
N VAL A 24 32.25 66.87 14.92
CA VAL A 24 32.84 66.05 13.86
C VAL A 24 33.21 64.66 14.37
N THR A 25 33.74 64.53 15.59
CA THR A 25 34.06 63.20 16.17
C THR A 25 32.80 62.38 16.40
N ASP A 26 31.74 62.99 16.93
CA ASP A 26 30.46 62.30 17.16
C ASP A 26 29.84 61.83 15.83
N ALA A 27 29.88 62.69 14.80
CA ALA A 27 29.41 62.33 13.46
C ALA A 27 30.25 61.18 12.86
N GLN A 28 31.57 61.20 13.06
CA GLN A 28 32.45 60.15 12.56
C GLN A 28 32.20 58.80 13.25
N ASP A 29 31.95 58.81 14.55
CA ASP A 29 31.61 57.61 15.32
C ASP A 29 30.26 57.04 14.90
N GLU A 30 29.27 57.90 14.65
CA GLU A 30 27.97 57.48 14.12
C GLU A 30 28.10 56.86 12.72
N VAL A 31 28.92 57.45 11.83
CA VAL A 31 29.22 56.85 10.51
C VAL A 31 29.89 55.48 10.66
N ASN A 32 30.82 55.32 11.61
CA ASN A 32 31.47 54.03 11.86
C ASN A 32 30.47 52.99 12.40
N ARG A 33 29.57 53.39 13.30
CA ARG A 33 28.48 52.55 13.82
C ARG A 33 27.55 52.08 12.70
N LEU A 34 27.10 52.99 11.84
CA LEU A 34 26.24 52.68 10.70
C LEU A 34 26.94 51.75 9.70
N LYS A 35 28.23 51.95 9.41
CA LYS A 35 29.02 51.04 8.57
C LYS A 35 29.09 49.64 9.16
N GLN A 36 29.26 49.50 10.48
CA GLN A 36 29.26 48.19 11.14
C GLN A 36 27.88 47.52 11.06
N GLN A 37 26.80 48.27 11.27
CA GLN A 37 25.43 47.77 11.13
C GLN A 37 25.14 47.30 9.70
N LEU A 38 25.59 48.06 8.69
CA LEU A 38 25.44 47.68 7.28
C LEU A 38 26.16 46.37 6.98
N ARG A 39 27.43 46.22 7.38
CA ARG A 39 28.17 44.96 7.23
C ARG A 39 27.49 43.78 7.92
N TYR A 40 26.89 44.00 9.09
CA TYR A 40 26.14 42.96 9.80
C TYR A 40 24.88 42.57 9.01
N ALA A 41 24.12 43.54 8.50
CA ALA A 41 22.93 43.32 7.70
C ALA A 41 23.24 42.58 6.38
N GLU A 42 24.31 42.96 5.67
CA GLU A 42 24.77 42.30 4.45
C GLU A 42 25.14 40.83 4.70
N ASN A 43 25.89 40.54 5.77
CA ASN A 43 26.23 39.18 6.14
C ASN A 43 24.99 38.35 6.51
N LYS A 44 24.02 38.97 7.18
CA LYS A 44 22.74 38.32 7.52
C LYS A 44 21.94 38.00 6.25
N LEU A 45 21.88 38.93 5.30
CA LEU A 45 21.23 38.73 4.00
C LEU A 45 21.90 37.58 3.22
N LYS A 46 23.24 37.59 3.13
CA LYS A 46 24.01 36.54 2.44
C LYS A 46 23.76 35.14 3.02
N ARG A 47 23.64 35.03 4.36
CA ARG A 47 23.27 33.76 5.01
C ARG A 47 21.84 33.33 4.69
N ALA A 48 20.89 34.28 4.66
CA ALA A 48 19.51 34.00 4.30
C ALA A 48 19.38 33.54 2.84
N GLU A 49 20.12 34.16 1.92
CA GLU A 49 20.19 33.77 0.50
C GLU A 49 20.81 32.38 0.33
N ALA A 50 21.91 32.08 1.02
CA ALA A 50 22.50 30.74 1.01
C ALA A 50 21.53 29.68 1.54
N SER A 51 20.81 29.97 2.63
CA SER A 51 19.78 29.08 3.17
C SER A 51 18.63 28.88 2.17
N ARG A 52 18.19 29.95 1.50
CA ARG A 52 17.13 29.87 0.46
C ARG A 52 17.58 29.00 -0.70
N GLN A 53 18.83 29.17 -1.17
CA GLN A 53 19.38 28.37 -2.27
C GLN A 53 19.49 26.89 -1.89
N PHE A 54 19.89 26.60 -0.64
CA PHE A 54 19.91 25.24 -0.12
C PHE A 54 18.52 24.59 -0.20
N CYS A 55 17.48 25.27 0.31
CA CYS A 55 16.10 24.76 0.26
C CYS A 55 15.58 24.56 -1.18
N LEU A 56 15.94 25.46 -2.11
CA LEU A 56 15.57 25.29 -3.53
C LEU A 56 16.24 24.07 -4.16
N ASN A 57 17.52 23.84 -3.85
CA ASN A 57 18.26 22.68 -4.34
C ASN A 57 17.69 21.37 -3.76
N GLU A 58 17.33 21.36 -2.48
CA GLU A 58 16.70 20.21 -1.82
C GLU A 58 15.32 19.90 -2.42
N ALA A 59 14.46 20.91 -2.59
CA ALA A 59 13.16 20.75 -3.25
C ALA A 59 13.28 20.26 -4.71
N THR A 60 14.34 20.66 -5.41
CA THR A 60 14.62 20.19 -6.78
C THR A 60 15.00 18.71 -6.79
N LYS A 61 15.83 18.27 -5.82
CA LYS A 61 16.18 16.85 -5.67
C LYS A 61 14.97 16.01 -5.34
N ASP A 62 14.12 16.45 -4.41
CA ASP A 62 12.90 15.75 -4.03
C ASP A 62 11.95 15.60 -5.22
N LYS A 63 11.80 16.67 -6.03
CA LYS A 63 11.02 16.62 -7.26
C LYS A 63 11.59 15.60 -8.25
N GLN A 64 12.91 15.60 -8.47
CA GLN A 64 13.56 14.63 -9.37
C GLN A 64 13.37 13.19 -8.89
N GLN A 65 13.46 12.93 -7.58
CA GLN A 65 13.21 11.61 -7.02
C GLN A 65 11.75 11.18 -7.17
N TYR A 66 10.81 12.10 -7.00
CA TYR A 66 9.39 11.84 -7.21
C TYR A 66 9.09 11.49 -8.68
N ASP A 67 9.62 12.29 -9.61
CA ASP A 67 9.46 12.06 -11.04
C ASP A 67 10.07 10.70 -11.45
N ALA A 68 11.25 10.35 -10.93
CA ALA A 68 11.88 9.05 -11.18
C ALA A 68 11.03 7.85 -10.67
N ARG A 69 10.44 7.98 -9.46
CA ARG A 69 9.53 6.95 -8.92
C ARG A 69 8.25 6.80 -9.74
N LEU A 70 7.75 7.91 -10.28
CA LEU A 70 6.56 7.89 -11.12
C LEU A 70 6.84 7.17 -12.46
N ASP A 71 8.01 7.39 -13.04
CA ASP A 71 8.46 6.70 -14.25
C ASP A 71 8.66 5.19 -14.00
N GLU A 72 9.26 4.81 -12.87
CA GLU A 72 9.43 3.41 -12.45
C GLU A 72 8.07 2.70 -12.33
N MET A 73 7.12 3.30 -11.61
CA MET A 73 5.76 2.76 -11.46
C MET A 73 5.05 2.61 -12.81
N THR A 74 5.28 3.54 -13.73
CA THR A 74 4.71 3.48 -15.08
C THR A 74 5.31 2.34 -15.90
N LEU A 75 6.61 2.09 -15.76
CA LEU A 75 7.29 0.97 -16.42
C LEU A 75 6.82 -0.38 -15.86
N GLU A 76 6.67 -0.52 -14.54
CA GLU A 76 6.12 -1.72 -13.91
C GLU A 76 4.67 -2.00 -14.36
N SER A 77 3.85 -0.95 -14.46
CA SER A 77 2.47 -1.06 -14.96
C SER A 77 2.43 -1.54 -16.42
N ARG A 78 3.38 -1.11 -17.26
CA ARG A 78 3.52 -1.61 -18.64
C ARG A 78 3.97 -3.07 -18.66
N ALA A 79 4.98 -3.43 -17.88
CA ALA A 79 5.51 -4.80 -17.82
C ALA A 79 4.45 -5.81 -17.34
N THR A 80 3.66 -5.45 -16.34
CA THR A 80 2.55 -6.30 -15.86
C THR A 80 1.45 -6.45 -16.90
N LYS A 81 1.11 -5.38 -17.63
CA LYS A 81 0.17 -5.45 -18.75
C LYS A 81 0.66 -6.38 -19.85
N ASP A 82 1.94 -6.30 -20.21
CA ASP A 82 2.56 -7.16 -21.23
C ASP A 82 2.65 -8.62 -20.76
N HIS A 83 2.89 -8.86 -19.46
CA HIS A 83 2.82 -10.20 -18.90
C HIS A 83 1.40 -10.80 -19.01
N HIS A 84 0.36 -10.02 -18.68
CA HIS A 84 -1.03 -10.46 -18.82
C HIS A 84 -1.44 -10.73 -20.26
N THR A 85 -0.98 -9.92 -21.23
CA THR A 85 -1.28 -10.17 -22.64
C THR A 85 -0.59 -11.45 -23.14
N ASN A 86 0.67 -11.67 -22.76
CA ASN A 86 1.39 -12.91 -23.09
C ASN A 86 0.71 -14.14 -22.46
N GLN A 87 0.33 -14.07 -21.18
CA GLN A 87 -0.40 -15.15 -20.51
C GLN A 87 -1.77 -15.43 -21.18
N ALA A 88 -2.47 -14.39 -21.64
CA ALA A 88 -3.72 -14.55 -22.37
C ALA A 88 -3.50 -15.26 -23.73
N LEU A 89 -2.40 -14.97 -24.43
CA LEU A 89 -2.03 -15.65 -25.68
C LEU A 89 -1.68 -17.13 -25.45
N GLU A 90 -0.90 -17.45 -24.43
CA GLU A 90 -0.58 -18.84 -24.05
C GLU A 90 -1.84 -19.64 -23.70
N ASN A 91 -2.73 -19.05 -22.91
CA ASN A 91 -4.02 -19.68 -22.57
C ASN A 91 -4.90 -19.91 -23.81
N ALA A 92 -4.91 -18.97 -24.76
CA ALA A 92 -5.62 -19.12 -26.01
C ALA A 92 -5.03 -20.25 -26.88
N GLU A 93 -3.71 -20.39 -26.90
CA GLU A 93 -3.01 -21.47 -27.62
C GLU A 93 -3.31 -22.85 -26.99
N LEU A 94 -3.22 -22.96 -25.66
CA LEU A 94 -3.56 -24.19 -24.93
C LEU A 94 -5.01 -24.61 -25.20
N LYS A 95 -5.94 -23.65 -25.20
CA LYS A 95 -7.35 -23.91 -25.52
C LYS A 95 -7.52 -24.45 -26.95
N ARG A 96 -6.79 -23.92 -27.93
CA ARG A 96 -6.79 -24.46 -29.31
C ARG A 96 -6.22 -25.88 -29.35
N LYS A 97 -5.12 -26.16 -28.64
CA LYS A 97 -4.52 -27.51 -28.57
C LYS A 97 -5.50 -28.52 -27.97
N LEU A 98 -6.19 -28.16 -26.89
CA LEU A 98 -7.22 -29.02 -26.28
C LEU A 98 -8.35 -29.33 -27.26
N GLN A 99 -8.87 -28.32 -27.99
CA GLN A 99 -9.90 -28.53 -29.00
C GLN A 99 -9.46 -29.48 -30.12
N VAL A 100 -8.20 -29.39 -30.56
CA VAL A 100 -7.64 -30.31 -31.57
C VAL A 100 -7.55 -31.74 -31.03
N MET A 101 -7.09 -31.92 -29.78
CA MET A 101 -7.03 -33.25 -29.17
C MET A 101 -8.42 -33.86 -28.97
N GLU A 102 -9.42 -33.06 -28.55
CA GLU A 102 -10.81 -33.52 -28.42
C GLU A 102 -11.40 -33.95 -29.77
N ALA A 103 -11.14 -33.17 -30.83
CA ALA A 103 -11.57 -33.52 -32.18
C ALA A 103 -10.87 -34.79 -32.70
N GLN A 104 -9.59 -34.98 -32.38
CA GLN A 104 -8.85 -36.19 -32.76
C GLN A 104 -9.40 -37.41 -32.02
N LYS A 105 -9.62 -37.31 -30.71
CA LYS A 105 -10.23 -38.36 -29.91
C LYS A 105 -11.60 -38.77 -30.45
N ALA A 106 -12.43 -37.81 -30.85
CA ALA A 106 -13.74 -38.10 -31.45
C ALA A 106 -13.63 -38.91 -32.75
N LYS A 107 -12.62 -38.62 -33.60
CA LYS A 107 -12.35 -39.40 -34.83
C LYS A 107 -11.88 -40.82 -34.50
N ASP A 108 -11.02 -40.96 -33.49
CA ASP A 108 -10.51 -42.27 -33.07
C ASP A 108 -11.63 -43.13 -32.45
N ASP A 109 -12.54 -42.53 -31.66
CA ASP A 109 -13.73 -43.19 -31.13
C ASP A 109 -14.69 -43.65 -32.26
N GLU A 110 -14.86 -42.85 -33.33
CA GLU A 110 -15.63 -43.27 -34.51
C GLU A 110 -14.94 -44.42 -35.26
N ARG A 111 -13.62 -44.36 -35.42
CA ARG A 111 -12.84 -45.45 -36.04
C ARG A 111 -12.95 -46.73 -35.24
N GLU A 112 -12.89 -46.67 -33.92
CA GLU A 112 -13.08 -47.82 -33.03
C GLU A 112 -14.50 -48.40 -33.18
N LYS A 113 -15.54 -47.56 -33.16
CA LYS A 113 -16.93 -48.00 -33.41
C LYS A 113 -17.07 -48.72 -34.76
N LEU A 114 -16.42 -48.21 -35.81
CA LEU A 114 -16.41 -48.85 -37.13
C LEU A 114 -15.69 -50.20 -37.11
N LEU A 115 -14.55 -50.32 -36.40
CA LEU A 115 -13.84 -51.59 -36.24
C LEU A 115 -14.67 -52.62 -35.47
N VAL A 116 -15.31 -52.20 -34.37
CA VAL A 116 -16.23 -53.05 -33.59
C VAL A 116 -17.41 -53.51 -34.45
N ALA A 117 -18.02 -52.60 -35.20
CA ALA A 117 -19.10 -52.93 -36.14
C ALA A 117 -18.65 -53.93 -37.22
N ARG A 118 -17.44 -53.75 -37.77
CA ARG A 118 -16.86 -54.66 -38.78
C ARG A 118 -16.60 -56.07 -38.24
N ILE A 119 -16.10 -56.18 -37.01
CA ILE A 119 -15.88 -57.47 -36.34
C ILE A 119 -17.23 -58.17 -36.13
N ASN A 120 -18.24 -57.43 -35.67
CA ASN A 120 -19.58 -57.97 -35.42
C ASN A 120 -20.33 -58.34 -36.71
N SER A 121 -20.13 -57.61 -37.81
CA SER A 121 -20.75 -57.90 -39.11
C SER A 121 -20.03 -59.01 -39.88
N SER A 122 -18.78 -59.31 -39.53
CA SER A 122 -18.04 -60.40 -40.17
C SER A 122 -18.71 -61.73 -39.85
N ASN A 123 -19.09 -62.46 -40.90
CA ASN A 123 -19.63 -63.84 -40.84
C ASN A 123 -18.76 -64.80 -40.00
N HIS A 124 -17.54 -64.41 -39.65
CA HIS A 124 -16.66 -65.14 -38.75
C HIS A 124 -17.25 -65.32 -37.34
N VAL A 125 -17.86 -64.30 -36.74
CA VAL A 125 -18.49 -64.43 -35.40
C VAL A 125 -19.74 -65.31 -35.48
N ALA A 126 -20.53 -65.16 -36.54
CA ALA A 126 -21.68 -66.02 -36.80
C ALA A 126 -21.27 -67.48 -37.03
N ARG A 127 -20.21 -67.74 -37.82
CA ARG A 127 -19.65 -69.08 -38.02
C ARG A 127 -19.08 -69.67 -36.73
N PHE A 128 -18.38 -68.87 -35.93
CA PHE A 128 -17.79 -69.32 -34.67
C PHE A 128 -18.88 -69.65 -33.62
N ARG A 129 -19.93 -68.82 -33.50
CA ARG A 129 -21.11 -69.15 -32.69
C ARG A 129 -21.83 -70.39 -33.19
N LYS A 130 -21.95 -70.58 -34.50
CA LYS A 130 -22.56 -71.77 -35.09
C LYS A 130 -21.74 -73.04 -34.79
N LEU A 131 -20.41 -72.95 -34.80
CA LEU A 131 -19.50 -74.03 -34.39
C LEU A 131 -19.59 -74.33 -32.89
N GLN A 132 -19.63 -73.31 -32.02
CA GLN A 132 -19.80 -73.50 -30.57
C GLN A 132 -21.16 -74.12 -30.22
N LEU A 133 -22.25 -73.67 -30.85
CA LEU A 133 -23.57 -74.27 -30.68
C LEU A 133 -23.60 -75.72 -31.19
N GLY A 134 -22.90 -76.02 -32.29
CA GLY A 134 -22.73 -77.39 -32.77
C GLY A 134 -22.00 -78.30 -31.78
N ALA A 135 -20.94 -77.80 -31.13
CA ALA A 135 -20.19 -78.54 -30.11
C ALA A 135 -20.97 -78.69 -28.79
N ALA A 136 -21.72 -77.67 -28.35
CA ALA A 136 -22.56 -77.77 -27.17
C ALA A 136 -23.72 -78.76 -27.36
N LEU A 137 -24.32 -78.80 -28.56
CA LEU A 137 -25.35 -79.77 -28.91
C LEU A 137 -24.81 -81.21 -29.03
N SER A 138 -23.53 -81.40 -29.38
CA SER A 138 -22.92 -82.74 -29.36
C SER A 138 -22.65 -83.23 -27.94
N VAL A 139 -22.27 -82.35 -27.01
CA VAL A 139 -22.09 -82.68 -25.57
C VAL A 139 -23.42 -82.96 -24.87
N ALA A 140 -24.52 -82.30 -25.25
CA ALA A 140 -25.85 -82.56 -24.68
C ALA A 140 -26.45 -83.92 -25.10
N LYS A 141 -25.96 -84.55 -26.18
CA LYS A 141 -26.38 -85.89 -26.61
C LYS A 141 -25.54 -87.01 -26.01
N SER A 142 -24.37 -86.73 -25.45
CA SER A 142 -23.61 -87.69 -24.64
C SER A 142 -24.04 -87.55 -23.18
N GLY A 143 -25.06 -88.32 -22.79
CA GLY A 143 -25.55 -88.37 -21.42
C GLY A 143 -24.42 -88.62 -20.42
N CYS A 144 -24.20 -87.67 -19.53
CA CYS A 144 -23.32 -87.85 -18.38
C CYS A 144 -24.10 -87.46 -17.12
N GLN A 145 -24.66 -88.49 -16.48
CA GLN A 145 -25.09 -88.44 -15.10
C GLN A 145 -23.85 -88.13 -14.25
N GLY A 146 -23.80 -86.97 -13.61
CA GLY A 146 -22.56 -86.52 -12.99
C GLY A 146 -22.72 -85.45 -11.93
N SER A 147 -23.14 -85.88 -10.74
CA SER A 147 -22.68 -85.37 -9.45
C SER A 147 -22.95 -83.91 -9.08
N ARG A 148 -24.03 -83.78 -8.31
CA ARG A 148 -24.40 -82.67 -7.44
C ARG A 148 -23.36 -82.52 -6.31
N ARG A 149 -22.36 -81.65 -6.46
CA ARG A 149 -21.57 -81.14 -5.32
C ARG A 149 -21.78 -79.64 -5.15
N LYS A 150 -22.50 -79.29 -4.08
CA LYS A 150 -22.49 -77.97 -3.43
C LYS A 150 -21.05 -77.51 -3.26
N ARG A 151 -20.69 -76.37 -3.84
CA ARG A 151 -19.58 -75.56 -3.35
C ARG A 151 -20.15 -74.19 -3.01
N ILE A 152 -20.16 -73.95 -1.71
CA ILE A 152 -20.34 -72.66 -1.06
C ILE A 152 -19.20 -71.78 -1.56
N HIS A 153 -19.49 -70.59 -2.08
CA HIS A 153 -18.49 -69.56 -2.26
C HIS A 153 -19.09 -68.22 -1.87
N ASP A 154 -18.32 -67.53 -1.03
CA ASP A 154 -18.70 -66.42 -0.19
C ASP A 154 -19.23 -65.19 -0.92
N ASP A 155 -20.22 -64.58 -0.25
CA ASP A 155 -20.63 -63.19 -0.41
C ASP A 155 -19.44 -62.26 -0.19
N SER A 156 -19.12 -61.45 -1.20
CA SER A 156 -18.41 -60.19 -1.03
C SER A 156 -18.91 -59.19 -2.06
N THR A 157 -20.13 -58.75 -1.81
CA THR A 157 -20.79 -57.60 -2.44
C THR A 157 -20.14 -56.32 -1.93
N SER A 158 -19.10 -55.85 -2.60
CA SER A 158 -18.64 -54.47 -2.47
C SER A 158 -19.57 -53.55 -3.26
N ALA A 159 -20.55 -53.00 -2.56
CA ALA A 159 -21.41 -51.92 -3.04
C ALA A 159 -20.59 -50.64 -3.26
N VAL A 160 -20.07 -50.43 -4.48
CA VAL A 160 -19.63 -49.10 -4.93
C VAL A 160 -20.86 -48.35 -5.42
N ARG A 161 -21.39 -47.53 -4.52
CA ARG A 161 -22.49 -46.59 -4.73
C ARG A 161 -22.02 -45.47 -5.66
N VAL A 162 -22.31 -45.59 -6.96
CA VAL A 162 -22.16 -44.49 -7.92
C VAL A 162 -23.34 -43.55 -7.73
N GLU A 163 -23.09 -42.41 -7.06
CA GLU A 163 -24.02 -41.28 -7.03
C GLU A 163 -24.15 -40.70 -8.43
N THR A 164 -25.27 -41.03 -9.08
CA THR A 164 -25.71 -40.36 -10.30
C THR A 164 -26.33 -39.02 -9.91
N ALA A 165 -25.55 -37.95 -10.04
CA ALA A 165 -26.03 -36.57 -9.90
C ALA A 165 -27.03 -36.25 -11.02
N LYS A 166 -28.33 -36.49 -10.74
CA LYS A 166 -29.45 -35.94 -11.50
C LYS A 166 -29.74 -34.52 -11.00
N ASN A 167 -29.05 -33.53 -11.54
CA ASN A 167 -29.46 -32.13 -11.45
C ASN A 167 -29.66 -31.56 -12.86
N ALA A 168 -30.71 -32.05 -13.54
CA ALA A 168 -31.29 -31.37 -14.68
C ALA A 168 -32.17 -30.22 -14.16
N ARG A 169 -31.69 -28.98 -14.26
CA ARG A 169 -32.52 -27.79 -14.13
C ARG A 169 -33.43 -27.67 -15.36
N PRO A 170 -34.75 -27.55 -15.20
CA PRO A 170 -35.60 -27.19 -16.33
C PRO A 170 -35.43 -25.70 -16.64
N LEU A 171 -35.03 -25.40 -17.87
CA LEU A 171 -35.21 -24.09 -18.49
C LEU A 171 -36.71 -23.81 -18.64
N THR A 172 -37.23 -22.85 -17.86
CA THR A 172 -38.49 -22.18 -18.18
C THR A 172 -38.18 -20.78 -18.71
N LYS A 173 -38.32 -20.63 -20.03
CA LYS A 173 -38.38 -19.32 -20.72
C LYS A 173 -39.86 -18.93 -20.91
N LYS A 174 -40.07 -17.60 -20.93
CA LYS A 174 -41.25 -16.80 -21.39
C LYS A 174 -42.34 -16.62 -20.31
N ALA A 175 -42.97 -15.46 -20.08
CA ALA A 175 -43.12 -14.18 -20.80
C ALA A 175 -43.37 -13.06 -19.75
N LYS A 176 -42.81 -11.85 -19.85
CA LYS A 176 -43.34 -10.64 -20.52
C LYS A 176 -44.87 -10.43 -20.41
N VAL A 177 -45.34 -9.77 -19.33
CA VAL A 177 -46.44 -8.78 -19.36
C VAL A 177 -46.23 -7.74 -18.24
N SER A 178 -46.57 -6.52 -18.59
CA SER A 178 -46.42 -5.18 -17.98
C SER A 178 -47.26 -4.87 -16.74
N ASN A 179 -46.91 -3.72 -16.14
CA ASN A 179 -47.75 -2.80 -15.35
C ASN A 179 -47.98 -3.11 -13.86
N THR A 180 -47.39 -2.32 -12.96
CA THR A 180 -48.02 -1.13 -12.36
C THR A 180 -47.18 -0.66 -11.17
N ALA A 181 -47.07 0.66 -11.03
CA ALA A 181 -46.33 1.38 -10.00
C ALA A 181 -46.66 0.95 -8.57
N GLN A 182 -45.64 0.50 -7.83
CA GLN A 182 -45.49 0.78 -6.40
C GLN A 182 -44.00 0.71 -6.07
N LEU A 183 -43.39 1.89 -5.94
CA LEU A 183 -42.03 2.02 -5.43
C LEU A 183 -42.06 1.56 -3.97
N PRO A 184 -41.30 0.52 -3.58
CA PRO A 184 -41.07 0.24 -2.17
C PRO A 184 -40.36 1.45 -1.54
N PRO A 185 -40.64 1.80 -0.28
CA PRO A 185 -39.86 2.81 0.41
C PRO A 185 -38.39 2.39 0.32
N LYS A 186 -37.57 3.23 -0.29
CA LYS A 186 -36.12 3.14 -0.20
C LYS A 186 -35.77 3.29 1.27
N GLU A 187 -35.74 2.18 1.99
CA GLU A 187 -34.74 2.00 3.03
C GLU A 187 -33.41 2.23 2.31
N LEU A 188 -32.84 3.41 2.53
CA LEU A 188 -31.44 3.67 2.27
C LEU A 188 -30.69 2.75 3.22
N ASP A 189 -30.60 1.47 2.83
CA ASP A 189 -29.57 0.57 3.29
C ASP A 189 -28.30 1.18 2.71
N ILE A 190 -27.75 2.14 3.46
CA ILE A 190 -26.41 2.66 3.29
C ILE A 190 -25.56 1.46 3.58
N THR A 191 -25.35 0.63 2.56
CA THR A 191 -24.30 -0.35 2.53
C THR A 191 -23.07 0.40 3.01
N LEU A 192 -22.61 0.07 4.21
CA LEU A 192 -21.39 0.60 4.82
C LEU A 192 -20.25 0.18 3.89
N ASP A 193 -20.11 0.93 2.80
CA ASP A 193 -19.11 0.72 1.77
C ASP A 193 -17.79 0.96 2.45
N LYS A 194 -17.14 -0.16 2.81
CA LYS A 194 -15.74 -0.30 3.22
C LYS A 194 -15.18 1.02 3.73
N LYS A 195 -15.65 1.49 4.90
CA LYS A 195 -15.09 2.67 5.56
C LYS A 195 -13.59 2.42 5.59
N LYS A 196 -12.84 3.23 4.84
CA LYS A 196 -11.37 3.19 4.87
C LYS A 196 -11.01 3.25 6.36
N ASN A 197 -10.22 2.30 6.81
CA ASN A 197 -9.95 2.12 8.23
C ASN A 197 -9.12 3.31 8.70
N ILE A 198 -9.80 4.39 9.13
CA ILE A 198 -9.16 5.63 9.51
C ILE A 198 -8.61 5.46 10.90
N MET A 199 -7.31 5.62 10.99
CA MET A 199 -6.56 5.55 12.22
C MET A 199 -6.94 6.72 13.12
N VAL A 200 -7.43 6.40 14.32
CA VAL A 200 -7.74 7.38 15.37
C VAL A 200 -6.54 7.49 16.31
N SER A 201 -5.71 8.50 16.07
CA SER A 201 -4.50 8.73 16.88
C SER A 201 -4.84 9.13 18.31
N CYS A 202 -4.07 8.62 19.28
CA CYS A 202 -4.16 9.07 20.66
C CYS A 202 -3.68 10.52 20.81
N THR A 203 -4.15 11.21 21.86
CA THR A 203 -3.88 12.65 22.05
C THR A 203 -2.40 12.95 22.23
N ARG A 204 -1.63 12.01 22.79
CA ARG A 204 -0.19 12.15 22.95
C ARG A 204 0.53 12.05 21.61
N CYS A 205 0.27 10.99 20.84
CA CYS A 205 0.88 10.84 19.52
C CYS A 205 0.50 12.02 18.60
N LEU A 206 -0.76 12.46 18.65
CA LEU A 206 -1.21 13.64 17.91
C LEU A 206 -0.47 14.92 18.33
N ALA A 207 -0.27 15.15 19.63
CA ALA A 207 0.41 16.34 20.13
C ALA A 207 1.91 16.38 19.81
N HIS A 208 2.55 15.21 19.68
CA HIS A 208 3.99 15.07 19.41
C HIS A 208 4.30 14.71 17.95
N GLY A 209 3.28 14.54 17.09
CA GLY A 209 3.47 14.10 15.70
C GLY A 209 4.01 12.67 15.57
N LEU A 210 3.75 11.79 16.54
CA LEU A 210 4.17 10.39 16.51
C LEU A 210 3.17 9.51 15.75
N HIS A 211 3.64 8.38 15.22
CA HIS A 211 2.78 7.36 14.63
C HIS A 211 1.98 6.64 15.73
N CYS A 212 0.70 6.36 15.49
CA CYS A 212 -0.17 5.69 16.44
C CYS A 212 -0.79 4.46 15.78
N ASP A 213 -0.35 3.26 16.17
CA ASP A 213 -0.76 1.95 15.66
C ASP A 213 -2.25 1.56 15.87
N ASN A 214 -3.04 2.44 16.48
CA ASN A 214 -4.46 2.27 16.77
C ASN A 214 -4.84 1.12 17.73
N PHE A 215 -3.92 0.51 18.49
CA PHE A 215 -4.28 -0.49 19.50
C PHE A 215 -4.96 0.13 20.74
N SER A 216 -5.51 -0.69 21.65
CA SER A 216 -6.09 -0.21 22.92
C SER A 216 -5.10 0.67 23.69
N THR A 217 -3.83 0.24 23.72
CA THR A 217 -2.67 1.04 24.13
C THR A 217 -1.64 1.03 23.01
N CYS A 218 -1.34 2.18 22.41
CA CYS A 218 -0.37 2.24 21.32
C CYS A 218 1.07 2.03 21.82
N GLU A 219 1.95 1.51 20.97
CA GLU A 219 3.34 1.15 21.26
C GLU A 219 4.11 2.30 21.95
N GLU A 220 3.95 3.52 21.45
CA GLU A 220 4.56 4.73 22.03
C GLU A 220 4.07 5.03 23.46
N CYS A 221 2.77 4.83 23.72
CA CYS A 221 2.21 5.04 25.05
C CYS A 221 2.56 3.90 26.01
N ALA A 222 2.60 2.66 25.51
CA ALA A 222 3.00 1.47 26.25
C ALA A 222 4.46 1.58 26.70
N SER A 223 5.37 1.92 25.78
CA SER A 223 6.80 2.08 26.05
C SER A 223 7.09 3.18 27.07
N ALA A 224 6.29 4.25 27.04
CA ALA A 224 6.41 5.35 27.98
C ALA A 224 5.64 5.16 29.30
N LEU A 225 4.98 4.01 29.49
CA LEU A 225 4.16 3.70 30.67
C LEU A 225 3.13 4.79 30.97
N LYS A 226 2.49 5.34 29.94
CA LYS A 226 1.43 6.37 30.06
C LYS A 226 0.11 5.86 29.51
N PRO A 227 -1.03 6.31 30.07
CA PRO A 227 -2.34 5.93 29.55
C PRO A 227 -2.54 6.47 28.13
N CYS A 228 -2.90 5.58 27.21
CA CYS A 228 -3.23 5.93 25.83
C CYS A 228 -4.65 6.49 25.77
N LYS A 229 -4.78 7.83 25.73
CA LYS A 229 -6.08 8.51 25.72
C LYS A 229 -6.40 9.01 24.31
N ARG A 230 -7.63 8.81 23.85
CA ARG A 230 -8.12 9.33 22.55
C ARG A 230 -9.20 10.37 22.77
N ALA A 231 -9.22 11.39 21.92
CA ALA A 231 -10.24 12.44 22.01
C ALA A 231 -11.53 12.02 21.30
N MET A 232 -12.67 12.24 21.96
CA MET A 232 -14.00 12.07 21.37
C MET A 232 -14.19 13.01 20.19
N CYS A 233 -14.81 12.52 19.13
CA CYS A 233 -15.33 13.39 18.08
C CYS A 233 -16.29 14.43 18.67
N LYS A 234 -16.31 15.65 18.11
CA LYS A 234 -17.25 16.71 18.54
C LYS A 234 -18.72 16.28 18.44
N ARG A 235 -19.04 15.30 17.59
CA ARG A 235 -20.39 14.74 17.37
C ARG A 235 -20.52 13.31 17.89
N PHE A 236 -19.74 12.91 18.90
CA PHE A 236 -19.71 11.54 19.42
C PHE A 236 -21.12 10.98 19.71
N GLU A 237 -21.93 11.73 20.46
CA GLU A 237 -23.27 11.34 20.91
C GLU A 237 -24.41 11.70 19.93
N ALA A 238 -24.10 12.34 18.80
CA ALA A 238 -25.11 12.86 17.87
C ALA A 238 -25.60 11.81 16.85
N GLY A 239 -25.34 10.52 17.09
CA GLY A 239 -25.73 9.42 16.20
C GLY A 239 -24.86 9.28 14.93
N GLY A 240 -23.73 9.98 14.85
CA GLY A 240 -22.73 9.77 13.80
C GLY A 240 -22.01 11.04 13.34
N CYS A 241 -20.73 10.88 13.02
CA CYS A 241 -19.98 11.91 12.30
C CYS A 241 -20.10 11.67 10.80
N PHE A 242 -20.58 12.67 10.06
CA PHE A 242 -20.65 12.64 8.60
C PHE A 242 -19.29 12.80 7.93
N ASN A 243 -18.26 13.20 8.68
CA ASN A 243 -16.91 13.31 8.15
C ASN A 243 -16.29 11.91 8.07
N GLY A 244 -16.36 11.33 6.88
CA GLY A 244 -15.71 10.07 6.56
C GLY A 244 -14.18 10.12 6.62
N ALA A 245 -13.55 11.23 7.00
CA ALA A 245 -12.12 11.40 7.28
C ALA A 245 -11.86 11.87 8.74
N CYS A 246 -12.80 11.64 9.65
CA CYS A 246 -12.65 12.08 11.05
C CYS A 246 -11.57 11.27 11.77
N THR A 247 -10.57 11.96 12.32
CA THR A 247 -9.42 11.38 13.04
C THR A 247 -9.66 11.22 14.55
N TYR A 248 -10.89 11.45 15.01
CA TYR A 248 -11.29 11.38 16.41
C TYR A 248 -12.14 10.13 16.68
N ALA A 249 -12.18 9.69 17.94
CA ALA A 249 -12.88 8.46 18.32
C ALA A 249 -14.40 8.61 18.17
N HIS A 250 -15.07 7.55 17.76
CA HIS A 250 -16.54 7.39 17.70
C HIS A 250 -17.01 6.21 18.56
N GLU A 251 -18.32 6.13 18.81
CA GLU A 251 -18.96 5.11 19.66
C GLU A 251 -18.63 3.66 19.24
N GLY A 252 -18.36 3.43 17.95
CA GLY A 252 -18.04 2.11 17.41
C GLY A 252 -16.59 1.67 17.53
N ASP A 253 -15.66 2.55 17.93
CA ASP A 253 -14.22 2.28 17.82
C ASP A 253 -13.64 1.45 18.99
N GLN A 254 -14.44 1.14 20.02
CA GLN A 254 -14.10 0.25 21.14
C GLN A 254 -12.79 0.57 21.88
N PHE A 255 -12.50 1.85 22.12
CA PHE A 255 -11.33 2.25 22.92
C PHE A 255 -11.66 2.36 24.42
N ASP A 256 -10.79 1.81 25.28
CA ASP A 256 -11.00 1.82 26.75
C ASP A 256 -10.91 3.22 27.37
N ASN A 257 -10.07 4.09 26.80
CA ASN A 257 -9.69 5.37 27.40
C ASN A 257 -10.01 6.53 26.46
N ILE A 258 -11.26 6.95 26.46
CA ILE A 258 -11.74 8.07 25.65
C ILE A 258 -11.94 9.31 26.53
N ILE A 259 -11.44 10.47 26.08
CA ILE A 259 -11.61 11.75 26.76
C ILE A 259 -12.53 12.70 25.97
N PRO A 260 -13.37 13.51 26.65
CA PRO A 260 -14.23 14.49 25.99
C PRO A 260 -13.43 15.50 25.16
N TRP A 261 -13.98 15.89 24.00
CA TRP A 261 -13.40 16.90 23.10
C TRP A 261 -12.95 18.18 23.82
N THR A 262 -13.76 18.64 24.78
CA THR A 262 -13.54 19.87 25.54
C THR A 262 -12.24 19.90 26.36
N ARG A 263 -11.63 18.73 26.60
CA ARG A 263 -10.36 18.63 27.35
C ARG A 263 -9.12 18.65 26.46
N VAL A 264 -9.29 18.59 25.14
CA VAL A 264 -8.18 18.75 24.21
C VAL A 264 -7.91 20.24 24.10
N LYS A 265 -6.94 20.74 24.87
CA LYS A 265 -6.33 22.02 24.52
C LYS A 265 -5.59 21.77 23.19
N PRO A 266 -5.97 22.41 22.08
CA PRO A 266 -5.13 22.35 20.89
C PRO A 266 -3.76 22.81 21.34
N SER A 267 -2.78 21.91 21.25
CA SER A 267 -1.39 22.29 21.54
C SER A 267 -1.07 23.32 20.47
N THR A 268 -1.20 24.61 20.82
CA THR A 268 -0.74 25.68 19.95
C THR A 268 0.72 25.33 19.72
N PRO A 269 1.16 25.10 18.47
CA PRO A 269 2.52 24.68 18.22
C PRO A 269 3.42 25.67 18.96
N ASN A 270 4.16 25.16 19.94
CA ASN A 270 5.07 25.97 20.75
C ASN A 270 5.99 26.66 19.73
N LYS A 271 5.80 27.96 19.51
CA LYS A 271 6.55 28.76 18.53
C LYS A 271 8.06 28.82 18.83
N GLY A 272 8.56 28.08 19.82
CA GLY A 272 9.96 27.99 20.22
C GLY A 272 10.58 26.58 20.22
N GLU A 273 9.83 25.50 19.93
CA GLU A 273 10.35 24.11 20.03
C GLU A 273 10.58 23.40 18.68
N ASP A 274 10.66 24.16 17.60
CA ASP A 274 11.04 23.64 16.26
C ASP A 274 12.54 23.27 16.13
N GLN A 275 13.26 23.20 17.26
CA GLN A 275 14.64 22.69 17.32
C GLN A 275 14.71 21.18 17.64
N GLY A 276 13.65 20.59 18.18
CA GLY A 276 13.65 19.17 18.56
C GLY A 276 13.58 18.21 17.37
N VAL A 277 12.78 18.55 16.35
CA VAL A 277 12.62 17.71 15.14
C VAL A 277 13.89 17.71 14.27
N ARG A 278 14.71 18.79 14.34
CA ARG A 278 16.03 18.82 13.69
C ARG A 278 17.09 17.93 14.37
N ARG A 279 16.93 17.54 15.64
CA ARG A 279 17.89 16.64 16.30
C ARG A 279 17.75 15.19 15.88
N TYR A 280 16.53 14.73 15.55
CA TYR A 280 16.32 13.34 15.14
C TYR A 280 16.87 13.04 13.73
N THR A 281 16.79 14.01 12.81
CA THR A 281 17.42 13.90 11.48
C THR A 281 18.94 14.08 11.53
N SER A 282 19.46 14.83 12.52
CA SER A 282 20.91 14.97 12.74
C SER A 282 21.58 13.66 13.19
N LEU A 283 20.96 12.90 14.12
CA LEU A 283 21.51 11.62 14.60
C LEU A 283 21.48 10.53 13.52
N PHE A 284 20.44 10.50 12.68
CA PHE A 284 20.37 9.56 11.56
C PHE A 284 21.43 9.84 10.48
N ASN A 285 21.70 11.12 10.18
CA ASN A 285 22.75 11.52 9.24
C ASN A 285 24.17 11.25 9.78
N GLU A 286 24.36 11.26 11.10
CA GLU A 286 25.65 10.96 11.73
C GLU A 286 25.98 9.45 11.71
N ILE A 287 24.96 8.59 11.86
CA ILE A 287 25.10 7.13 11.70
C ILE A 287 25.35 6.75 10.22
N ALA A 288 24.69 7.42 9.27
CA ALA A 288 24.92 7.19 7.84
C ALA A 288 26.34 7.58 7.39
N ARG A 289 26.94 8.62 7.98
CA ARG A 289 28.34 9.00 7.69
C ARG A 289 29.37 8.06 8.29
N LYS A 290 29.11 7.45 9.45
CA LYS A 290 30.03 6.49 10.06
C LYS A 290 30.06 5.13 9.38
N ASN A 291 29.01 4.77 8.64
CA ASN A 291 28.88 3.45 7.99
C ASN A 291 29.12 3.47 6.47
N GLY A 292 29.45 4.61 5.87
CA GLY A 292 29.44 4.79 4.41
C GLY A 292 30.74 5.27 3.77
N GLY A 293 31.92 5.05 4.37
CA GLY A 293 33.16 5.68 3.91
C GLY A 293 34.43 4.85 4.06
N GLU A 294 34.51 3.70 3.41
CA GLU A 294 35.77 3.10 2.94
C GLU A 294 35.51 2.55 1.53
N GLY A 295 35.74 3.38 0.52
CA GLY A 295 35.70 3.01 -0.89
C GLY A 295 36.89 3.68 -1.56
N ASP A 296 37.90 2.87 -1.85
CA ASP A 296 39.23 3.24 -2.29
C ASP A 296 39.23 3.93 -3.67
N ASP A 297 39.66 5.19 -3.71
CA ASP A 297 40.02 5.92 -4.94
C ASP A 297 41.53 5.76 -5.21
N ASP A 298 41.95 4.58 -5.66
CA ASP A 298 43.27 4.34 -6.26
C ASP A 298 43.12 4.05 -7.77
N VAL A 299 43.00 5.10 -8.59
CA VAL A 299 43.31 5.00 -10.03
C VAL A 299 44.19 6.18 -10.42
N ALA A 300 45.49 5.99 -10.21
CA ALA A 300 46.55 6.83 -10.74
C ALA A 300 46.58 6.74 -12.27
N GLY A 301 46.43 7.91 -12.91
CA GLY A 301 46.52 8.07 -14.36
C GLY A 301 47.93 7.86 -14.89
N ALA A 302 48.05 7.00 -15.90
CA ALA A 302 49.23 6.87 -16.73
C ALA A 302 49.27 7.99 -17.78
N GLN A 303 50.30 8.84 -17.71
CA GLN A 303 50.67 9.76 -18.78
C GLN A 303 51.40 8.97 -19.88
N SER A 304 50.94 9.09 -21.13
CA SER A 304 51.67 8.65 -22.31
C SER A 304 52.26 9.85 -23.06
N LYS A 305 53.49 9.61 -23.52
CA LYS A 305 54.38 10.47 -24.30
C LYS A 305 53.86 10.79 -25.70
#